data_AF-A0A969WVF7-F1
#
_entry.id   AF-A0A969WVF7-F1
#
_cell.length_a   1.000
_cell.length_b   1.000
_cell.length_c   1.000
_cell.angle_alpha   90.00
_cell.angle_beta   90.00
_cell.angle_gamma   90.00
#
_symmetry.space_group_name_H-M   'P 1'
#
loop_
_entity.id
_entity.type
_entity.pdbx_description
1 polymer ?
#
loop_
_entity_poly.entity_id
_entity_poly.type
_entity_poly.pdbx_seq_one_letter_code
_entity_poly.pdbx_strand_id
1 'polypeptide(L)'
;ANTGEEDDTNLDNISIDLDIFEGYTKGYLENAASFLSQVEIDNLAFGAKLLTYMQTVRFFTDYLNGDTYYKIKHKEHNLERTLAQFKLLTSMEDNFDKMQQIVSEATAKN
;
A
#
# COMPACT_ATOMS: atom_id res chain seq x y z
N ALA A 1 3.08 -6.25 -1.46
CA ALA A 1 3.81 -5.88 -0.22
C ALA A 1 2.92 -5.96 1.03
N ASN A 2 1.76 -6.63 1.00
CA ASN A 2 0.99 -6.94 2.20
C ASN A 2 1.37 -8.36 2.63
N THR A 3 1.55 -8.61 3.93
CA THR A 3 1.88 -9.94 4.46
C THR A 3 0.68 -10.91 4.51
N GLY A 4 -0.55 -10.39 4.47
CA GLY A 4 -1.78 -11.19 4.36
C GLY A 4 -2.64 -10.80 3.15
N GLU A 5 -3.84 -11.38 3.08
CA GLU A 5 -4.79 -11.14 2.00
C GLU A 5 -5.45 -9.74 2.07
N GLU A 6 -6.03 -9.27 0.97
CA GLU A 6 -6.74 -7.99 0.92
C GLU A 6 -7.97 -7.96 1.84
N ASP A 7 -8.59 -9.12 2.05
CA ASP A 7 -9.78 -9.39 2.85
C ASP A 7 -9.47 -10.26 4.09
N ASP A 8 -8.22 -10.28 4.58
CA ASP A 8 -7.87 -11.09 5.75
C ASP A 8 -8.62 -10.59 7.00
N THR A 9 -9.36 -11.50 7.64
CA THR A 9 -10.12 -11.21 8.86
C THR A 9 -9.25 -11.25 10.12
N ASN A 10 -8.08 -11.89 10.06
CA ASN A 10 -7.09 -11.84 11.12
C ASN A 10 -6.09 -10.69 10.87
N LEU A 11 -6.38 -9.52 11.44
CA LEU A 11 -5.60 -8.30 11.22
C LEU A 11 -4.15 -8.39 11.73
N ASP A 12 -3.83 -9.36 12.60
CA ASP A 12 -2.45 -9.60 13.05
C ASP A 12 -1.56 -10.14 11.92
N ASN A 13 -2.15 -10.70 10.85
CA ASN A 13 -1.43 -11.13 9.66
C ASN A 13 -1.09 -9.95 8.73
N ILE A 14 -1.65 -8.77 8.95
CA ILE A 14 -1.55 -7.63 8.04
C ILE A 14 -0.47 -6.65 8.50
N SER A 15 0.55 -6.50 7.66
CA SER A 15 1.62 -5.53 7.81
C SER A 15 2.22 -5.20 6.44
N ILE A 16 2.90 -4.06 6.33
CA ILE A 16 3.80 -3.83 5.20
C ILE A 16 4.95 -4.84 5.25
N ASP A 17 5.12 -5.57 4.16
CA ASP A 17 6.29 -6.39 3.89
C ASP A 17 7.37 -5.51 3.25
N LEU A 18 8.37 -5.13 4.07
CA LEU A 18 9.44 -4.24 3.65
C LEU A 18 10.38 -4.90 2.64
N ASP A 19 10.55 -6.22 2.67
CA ASP A 19 11.42 -6.94 1.72
C ASP A 19 10.79 -6.93 0.32
N ILE A 20 9.47 -7.17 0.24
CA ILE A 20 8.72 -7.04 -1.02
C ILE A 20 8.71 -5.59 -1.50
N PHE A 21 8.51 -4.63 -0.60
CA PHE A 21 8.53 -3.20 -0.95
C PHE A 21 9.90 -2.77 -1.49
N GLU A 22 10.98 -3.22 -0.88
CA GLU A 22 12.35 -2.96 -1.33
C GLU A 22 12.63 -3.58 -2.70
N GLY A 23 12.28 -4.86 -2.89
CA GLY A 23 12.44 -5.55 -4.17
C GLY A 23 11.70 -4.84 -5.31
N TYR A 24 10.44 -4.44 -5.08
CA TYR A 24 9.64 -3.70 -6.06
C TYR A 24 10.23 -2.32 -6.35
N THR A 25 10.58 -1.56 -5.31
CA THR A 25 11.12 -0.21 -5.42
C THR A 25 12.42 -0.20 -6.22
N LYS A 26 13.34 -1.13 -5.94
CA LYS A 26 14.59 -1.27 -6.69
C LYS A 26 14.33 -1.60 -8.16
N GLY A 27 13.57 -2.66 -8.45
CA GLY A 27 13.30 -3.07 -9.83
C GLY A 27 12.56 -2.01 -10.65
N TYR A 28 11.68 -1.23 -10.02
CA TYR A 28 11.02 -0.10 -10.67
C TYR A 28 12.01 1.03 -10.98
N LEU A 29 12.81 1.44 -9.99
CA LEU A 29 13.75 2.56 -10.12
C LEU A 29 14.97 2.26 -10.99
N GLU A 30 15.35 0.99 -11.18
CA GLU A 30 16.39 0.57 -12.13
C GLU A 30 16.19 1.16 -13.53
N ASN A 31 14.94 1.31 -13.97
CA ASN A 31 14.62 1.90 -15.27
C ASN A 31 13.97 3.28 -15.15
N ALA A 32 13.10 3.46 -14.14
CA ALA A 32 12.28 4.67 -14.01
C ALA A 32 13.05 5.91 -13.53
N ALA A 33 14.15 5.73 -12.78
CA ALA A 33 14.92 6.85 -12.25
C ALA A 33 15.45 7.80 -13.35
N SER A 34 15.63 7.30 -14.58
CA SER A 34 16.12 8.09 -15.71
C SER A 34 15.13 9.16 -16.22
N PHE A 35 13.83 9.00 -15.95
CA PHE A 35 12.79 9.90 -16.45
C PHE A 35 11.87 10.47 -15.36
N LEU A 36 11.97 9.98 -14.13
CA LEU A 36 11.30 10.57 -12.98
C LEU A 36 12.02 11.83 -12.53
N SER A 37 11.25 12.84 -12.16
CA SER A 37 11.75 14.00 -11.44
C SER A 37 12.09 13.63 -9.98
N GLN A 38 12.94 14.44 -9.35
CA GLN A 38 13.30 14.25 -7.94
C GLN A 38 12.05 14.25 -7.03
N VAL A 39 11.09 15.14 -7.30
CA VAL A 39 9.86 15.23 -6.49
C VAL A 39 9.01 13.96 -6.61
N GLU A 40 8.98 13.31 -7.78
CA GLU A 40 8.28 12.03 -7.94
C GLU A 40 8.96 10.93 -7.16
N ILE A 41 10.30 10.87 -7.20
CA ILE A 41 11.10 9.91 -6.41
C ILE A 41 10.86 10.11 -4.92
N ASP A 42 11.00 11.34 -4.40
CA ASP A 42 10.83 11.66 -2.98
C ASP A 42 9.42 11.30 -2.46
N ASN A 43 8.43 11.29 -3.36
CA ASN A 43 7.04 10.97 -3.04
C ASN A 43 6.67 9.51 -3.33
N LEU A 44 7.56 8.63 -3.77
CA LEU A 44 7.20 7.23 -4.09
C LEU A 44 6.63 6.48 -2.88
N ALA A 45 7.32 6.52 -1.73
CA ALA A 45 6.82 5.87 -0.52
C ALA A 45 5.53 6.52 0.00
N PHE A 46 5.38 7.84 -0.17
CA PHE A 46 4.13 8.53 0.15
C PHE A 46 2.99 8.09 -0.78
N GLY A 47 3.27 7.94 -2.08
CA GLY A 47 2.33 7.44 -3.08
C GLY A 47 1.78 6.07 -2.73
N ALA A 48 2.63 5.16 -2.23
CA ALA A 48 2.19 3.86 -1.74
C ALA A 48 1.16 3.98 -0.61
N LYS A 49 1.43 4.82 0.40
CA LYS A 49 0.48 5.11 1.49
C LYS A 49 -0.81 5.74 0.98
N LEU A 50 -0.70 6.72 0.09
CA LEU A 50 -1.86 7.44 -0.47
C LEU A 50 -2.80 6.48 -1.22
N LEU A 51 -2.25 5.54 -1.99
CA LEU A 51 -3.03 4.52 -2.69
C LEU A 51 -3.74 3.57 -1.71
N THR A 52 -3.07 3.11 -0.66
CA THR A 52 -3.68 2.27 0.39
C THR A 52 -4.78 3.02 1.15
N TYR A 53 -4.57 4.29 1.49
CA TYR A 53 -5.59 5.15 2.08
C TYR A 53 -6.80 5.30 1.15
N MET A 54 -6.57 5.62 -0.13
CA MET A 54 -7.62 5.75 -1.12
C MET A 54 -8.43 4.45 -1.23
N GLN A 55 -7.76 3.29 -1.25
CA GLN A 55 -8.42 2.00 -1.35
C GLN A 55 -9.24 1.66 -0.11
N THR A 56 -8.74 2.01 1.09
CA THR A 56 -9.49 1.91 2.36
C THR A 56 -10.80 2.69 2.28
N VAL A 57 -10.74 3.98 1.88
CA VAL A 57 -11.92 4.84 1.77
C VAL A 57 -12.90 4.31 0.72
N ARG A 58 -12.41 3.82 -0.41
CA ARG A 58 -13.25 3.29 -1.49
C ARG A 58 -14.00 2.03 -1.08
N PHE A 59 -13.34 1.08 -0.42
CA PHE A 59 -14.01 -0.11 0.09
C PHE A 59 -15.06 0.25 1.14
N PHE A 60 -14.74 1.16 2.05
CA PHE A 60 -15.67 1.55 3.11
C PHE A 60 -16.90 2.25 2.54
N THR A 61 -16.67 3.15 1.58
CA THR A 61 -17.74 3.86 0.89
C THR A 61 -18.64 2.90 0.14
N ASP A 62 -18.08 1.90 -0.55
CA ASP A 62 -18.88 0.91 -1.27
C ASP A 62 -19.71 0.04 -0.32
N TYR A 63 -19.14 -0.37 0.82
CA TYR A 63 -19.88 -1.07 1.87
C TYR A 63 -21.08 -0.26 2.39
N LEU A 64 -20.87 1.03 2.71
CA LEU A 64 -21.96 1.91 3.15
C LEU A 64 -23.04 2.14 2.09
N ASN A 65 -22.66 2.05 0.81
CA ASN A 65 -23.56 2.19 -0.33
C ASN A 65 -24.26 0.87 -0.74
N GLY A 66 -24.07 -0.21 0.01
CA GLY A 66 -24.69 -1.50 -0.29
C GLY A 66 -23.98 -2.32 -1.37
N ASP A 67 -22.66 -2.16 -1.49
CA ASP A 67 -21.77 -2.99 -2.32
C ASP A 67 -22.13 -3.02 -3.80
N THR A 68 -22.14 -1.85 -4.43
CA THR A 68 -22.61 -1.67 -5.81
C THR A 68 -21.47 -1.58 -6.84
N TYR A 69 -20.24 -1.35 -6.38
CA TYR A 69 -19.08 -1.15 -7.24
C TYR A 69 -18.16 -2.38 -7.28
N TYR A 70 -17.71 -2.86 -6.13
CA TYR A 70 -16.82 -4.00 -6.03
C TYR A 70 -17.61 -5.31 -5.95
N LYS A 71 -17.09 -6.35 -6.62
CA LYS A 71 -17.64 -7.70 -6.44
C LYS A 71 -17.38 -8.19 -5.02
N ILE A 72 -18.43 -8.67 -4.37
CA ILE A 72 -18.39 -9.24 -3.02
C ILE A 72 -18.63 -10.76 -3.04
N LYS A 73 -18.06 -11.46 -2.06
CA LYS A 73 -18.33 -12.88 -1.80
C LYS A 73 -19.47 -13.06 -0.78
N HIS A 74 -19.58 -12.14 0.16
CA HIS A 74 -20.59 -12.06 1.22
C HIS A 74 -20.76 -10.60 1.67
N LYS A 75 -21.79 -10.35 2.48
CA LYS A 75 -22.27 -9.00 2.81
C LYS A 75 -21.23 -8.12 3.51
N GLU A 76 -20.33 -8.69 4.29
CA GLU A 76 -19.33 -7.95 5.06
C GLU A 76 -17.98 -7.81 4.32
N HIS A 77 -17.87 -8.34 3.11
CA HIS A 77 -16.58 -8.49 2.42
C HIS A 77 -15.84 -7.15 2.16
N ASN A 78 -16.56 -6.08 1.77
CA ASN A 78 -15.91 -4.77 1.62
C ASN A 78 -15.58 -4.11 2.96
N LEU A 79 -16.29 -4.45 4.04
CA LEU A 79 -15.92 -4.02 5.39
C LEU A 79 -14.63 -4.72 5.84
N GLU A 80 -14.50 -6.02 5.60
CA GLU A 80 -13.28 -6.78 5.88
C GLU A 80 -12.08 -6.20 5.11
N ARG A 81 -12.24 -5.97 3.81
CA ARG A 81 -11.23 -5.27 2.98
C ARG A 81 -10.86 -3.90 3.55
N THR A 82 -11.85 -3.13 3.99
CA THR A 82 -11.61 -1.82 4.61
C THR A 82 -10.69 -1.95 5.83
N LEU A 83 -11.00 -2.88 6.73
CA LEU A 83 -10.25 -3.08 7.96
C LEU A 83 -8.82 -3.57 7.68
N ALA A 84 -8.65 -4.49 6.73
CA ALA A 84 -7.34 -4.96 6.29
C ALA A 84 -6.52 -3.83 5.64
N GLN A 85 -7.08 -3.04 4.72
CA GLN A 85 -6.37 -1.92 4.11
C GLN A 85 -6.04 -0.81 5.12
N PHE A 86 -6.91 -0.56 6.10
CA PHE A 86 -6.63 0.37 7.19
C PHE A 86 -5.49 -0.11 8.09
N LYS A 87 -5.46 -1.41 8.41
CA LYS A 87 -4.35 -2.03 9.15
C LYS A 87 -3.03 -1.96 8.37
N LEU A 88 -3.08 -2.18 7.05
CA LEU A 88 -1.91 -2.00 6.19
C LEU A 88 -1.43 -0.54 6.17
N LEU A 89 -2.35 0.42 6.03
CA LEU A 89 -2.04 1.85 6.06
C LEU A 89 -1.32 2.25 7.35
N THR A 90 -1.86 1.85 8.51
CA THR A 90 -1.26 2.15 9.81
C THR A 90 0.13 1.50 9.95
N SER A 91 0.31 0.27 9.48
CA SER A 91 1.63 -0.37 9.44
C SER A 91 2.63 0.36 8.52
N MET A 92 2.17 0.91 7.38
CA MET A 92 2.99 1.77 6.52
C MET A 92 3.31 3.11 7.18
N GLU A 93 2.40 3.68 7.98
CA GLU A 93 2.66 4.88 8.78
C GLU A 93 3.77 4.63 9.80
N ASP A 94 3.69 3.52 10.53
CA ASP A 94 4.69 3.12 11.53
C ASP A 94 6.07 2.82 10.93
N ASN A 95 6.13 2.42 9.66
CA ASN A 95 7.37 2.09 8.96
C ASN A 95 7.76 3.12 7.88
N PHE A 96 7.12 4.30 7.87
CA PHE A 96 7.27 5.24 6.76
C PHE A 96 8.72 5.71 6.55
N ASP A 97 9.46 5.94 7.63
CA ASP A 97 10.87 6.34 7.57
C ASP A 97 11.74 5.26 6.89
N LYS A 98 11.47 3.98 7.16
CA LYS A 98 12.17 2.87 6.49
C LYS A 98 11.80 2.79 5.01
N MET A 99 10.54 3.02 4.67
CA MET A 99 10.10 3.06 3.26
C MET A 99 10.80 4.20 2.50
N GLN A 100 10.93 5.38 3.12
CA GLN A 100 11.65 6.51 2.56
C GLN A 100 13.16 6.23 2.41
N GLN A 101 13.76 5.56 3.39
CA GLN A 101 15.15 5.11 3.30
C GLN A 101 15.35 4.15 2.13
N ILE A 102 14.47 3.16 1.95
CA ILE A 102 14.53 2.19 0.84
C ILE A 102 14.52 2.90 -0.52
N VAL A 103 13.62 3.88 -0.72
CA VAL A 103 13.55 4.67 -1.95
C VAL A 103 14.85 5.44 -2.18
N SER A 104 15.37 6.09 -1.14
CA SER A 104 16.61 6.87 -1.21
C SER A 104 17.83 6.01 -1.55
N GLU A 105 17.93 4.82 -0.95
CA GLU A 105 19.02 3.87 -1.20
C GLU A 105 18.94 3.24 -2.59
N ALA A 106 17.74 3.07 -3.14
CA ALA A 106 17.53 2.56 -4.48
C ALA A 106 17.97 3.53 -5.57
N THR A 107 17.92 4.85 -5.33
CA THR A 107 18.38 5.86 -6.29
C THR A 107 19.86 6.22 -6.14
N ALA A 108 20.43 6.12 -4.94
CA ALA A 108 21.86 6.39 -4.71
C ALA A 108 22.81 5.35 -5.33
N LYS A 109 22.29 4.20 -5.77
CA LYS A 109 23.06 3.12 -6.40
C LYS A 109 23.11 3.21 -7.94
N ASN A 110 22.45 4.21 -8.54
CA ASN A 110 22.41 4.44 -9.99
C ASN A 110 23.30 5.62 -10.41
#